data_AF-A0A958RAE8-F1
#
_entry.id   AF-A0A958RAE8-F1
#
_cell.length_a   1.000
_cell.length_b   1.000
_cell.length_c   1.000
_cell.angle_alpha   90.00
_cell.angle_beta   90.00
_cell.angle_gamma   90.00
#
_symmetry.space_group_name_H-M   'P 1'
#
loop_
_entity.id
_entity.type
_entity.pdbx_description
1 polymer ?
#
loop_
_entity_poly.entity_id
_entity_poly.type
_entity_poly.pdbx_seq_one_letter_code
_entity_poly.pdbx_strand_id
1 'polypeptide(L)'
;MTTKEEQKQIAVTILAQLGGRRFMAMTGSKNMLYDANWLRMDLAKNKSGANQLRITLQDNDTYKMEFYRFTLNRKTFDYKITEKANFEGIYADQLQSIFTEVTGMYTSL
;
A
#
# COMPACT_ATOMS: atom_id res chain seq x y z
N MET A 1 -2.36 -22.46 9.83
CA MET A 1 -3.03 -21.26 10.36
C MET A 1 -1.93 -20.30 10.76
N THR A 2 -1.69 -19.25 9.97
CA THR A 2 -0.65 -18.26 10.29
C THR A 2 -1.03 -17.51 11.55
N THR A 3 -0.14 -17.51 12.52
CA THR A 3 -0.34 -16.89 13.83
C THR A 3 -0.38 -15.37 13.66
N LYS A 4 -1.17 -14.65 14.46
CA LYS A 4 -1.23 -13.16 14.40
C LYS A 4 0.16 -12.50 14.47
N GLU A 5 1.11 -13.15 15.13
CA GLU A 5 2.49 -12.69 15.24
C GLU A 5 3.27 -12.77 13.91
N GLU A 6 3.07 -13.84 13.14
CA GLU A 6 3.68 -14.01 11.80
C GLU A 6 3.13 -12.99 10.81
N GLN A 7 1.81 -12.74 10.85
CA GLN A 7 1.15 -11.73 10.02
C GLN A 7 1.72 -10.33 10.31
N LYS A 8 1.94 -10.03 11.59
CA LYS A 8 2.56 -8.77 12.02
C LYS A 8 4.01 -8.68 11.54
N GLN A 9 4.78 -9.77 11.58
CA GLN A 9 6.13 -9.80 11.03
C GLN A 9 6.14 -9.52 9.52
N ILE A 10 5.27 -10.17 8.74
CA ILE A 10 5.15 -9.92 7.29
C ILE A 10 4.83 -8.45 7.02
N ALA A 11 3.87 -7.89 7.75
CA ALA A 11 3.49 -6.48 7.63
C ALA A 11 4.64 -5.53 7.94
N VAL A 12 5.41 -5.80 9.01
CA VAL A 12 6.59 -5.02 9.39
C VAL A 12 7.68 -5.15 8.32
N THR A 13 7.88 -6.33 7.75
CA THR A 13 8.82 -6.56 6.65
C THR A 13 8.42 -5.76 5.41
N ILE A 14 7.17 -5.85 4.96
CA ILE A 14 6.66 -5.05 3.82
C ILE A 14 6.90 -3.56 4.07
N LEU A 15 6.55 -3.08 5.26
CA LEU A 15 6.74 -1.67 5.62
C LEU A 15 8.23 -1.29 5.61
N ALA A 16 9.11 -2.15 6.10
CA ALA A 16 10.55 -1.92 6.09
C ALA A 16 11.10 -1.83 4.65
N GLN A 17 10.65 -2.71 3.74
CA GLN A 17 11.05 -2.68 2.32
C GLN A 17 10.62 -1.38 1.62
N LEU A 18 9.46 -0.83 1.97
CA LEU A 18 8.99 0.47 1.45
C LEU A 18 9.79 1.67 1.98
N GLY A 19 10.66 1.50 2.98
CA GLY A 19 11.38 2.60 3.63
C GLY A 19 10.91 2.92 5.04
N GLY A 20 10.05 2.07 5.62
CA GLY A 20 9.70 2.08 7.03
C GLY A 20 9.01 3.37 7.49
N ARG A 21 9.46 3.88 8.65
CA ARG A 21 8.95 5.13 9.21
C ARG A 21 9.22 6.35 8.32
N ARG A 22 10.30 6.35 7.55
CA ARG A 22 10.66 7.46 6.66
C ARG A 22 9.67 7.57 5.51
N PHE A 23 9.30 6.43 4.92
CA PHE A 23 8.28 6.37 3.88
C PHE A 23 6.94 6.95 4.36
N MET A 24 6.50 6.59 5.56
CA MET A 24 5.25 7.12 6.11
C MET A 24 5.31 8.63 6.34
N ALA A 25 6.44 9.13 6.86
CA ALA A 25 6.64 10.54 7.10
C ALA A 25 6.66 11.36 5.79
N MET A 26 7.28 10.82 4.73
CA MET A 26 7.39 11.51 3.43
C MET A 26 6.09 11.45 2.63
N THR A 27 5.42 10.30 2.59
CA THR A 27 4.20 10.10 1.80
C THR A 27 2.93 10.56 2.50
N GLY A 28 3.01 10.84 3.80
CA GLY A 28 1.85 11.13 4.63
C GLY A 28 0.87 9.95 4.75
N SER A 29 1.34 8.73 4.47
CA SER A 29 0.51 7.53 4.53
C SER A 29 0.14 7.21 5.98
N LYS A 30 -1.13 6.84 6.20
CA LYS A 30 -1.72 6.63 7.54
C LYS A 30 -2.62 5.40 7.57
N ASN A 31 -3.16 5.07 8.76
CA ASN A 31 -4.09 3.97 8.97
C ASN A 31 -3.61 2.65 8.35
N MET A 32 -2.45 2.16 8.78
CA MET A 32 -1.98 0.86 8.33
C MET A 32 -2.84 -0.25 8.92
N LEU A 33 -3.33 -1.10 8.04
CA LEU A 33 -4.03 -2.32 8.36
C LEU A 33 -3.25 -3.46 7.74
N TYR A 34 -3.03 -4.52 8.50
CA TYR A 34 -2.39 -5.71 7.99
C TYR A 34 -3.26 -6.92 8.31
N ASP A 35 -3.25 -7.90 7.42
CA ASP A 35 -3.93 -9.16 7.63
C ASP A 35 -3.31 -10.24 6.74
N ALA A 36 -3.18 -11.45 7.28
CA ALA A 36 -2.52 -12.60 6.66
C ALA A 36 -1.15 -12.24 6.03
N ASN A 37 -1.15 -11.96 4.72
CA ASN A 37 0.05 -11.72 3.91
C ASN A 37 0.02 -10.35 3.21
N TRP A 38 -0.89 -9.45 3.60
CA TRP A 38 -1.01 -8.14 2.98
C TRP A 38 -1.01 -6.98 3.98
N LEU A 39 -0.50 -5.84 3.51
CA LEU A 39 -0.48 -4.57 4.19
C LEU A 39 -1.28 -3.56 3.35
N ARG A 40 -2.20 -2.85 3.99
CA ARG A 40 -2.95 -1.74 3.41
C ARG A 40 -2.62 -0.46 4.16
N MET A 41 -2.58 0.65 3.45
CA MET A 41 -2.45 1.98 4.02
C MET A 41 -3.31 2.99 3.25
N ASP A 42 -3.71 4.04 3.96
CA ASP A 42 -4.36 5.20 3.36
C ASP A 42 -3.29 6.17 2.87
N LEU A 43 -3.36 6.52 1.59
CA LEU A 43 -2.48 7.47 0.93
C LEU A 43 -2.99 8.90 1.08
N ALA A 44 -2.05 9.84 1.14
CA ALA A 44 -2.35 11.25 0.97
C ALA A 44 -2.79 11.56 -0.48
N LYS A 45 -3.25 12.79 -0.70
CA LYS A 45 -3.67 13.24 -2.03
C LYS A 45 -2.49 13.17 -3.00
N ASN A 46 -2.62 12.35 -4.04
CA ASN A 46 -1.56 12.03 -4.98
C ASN A 46 -2.01 12.27 -6.44
N LYS A 47 -1.08 12.11 -7.39
CA LYS A 47 -1.32 12.37 -8.82
C LYS A 47 -2.31 11.39 -9.45
N SER A 48 -2.25 10.10 -9.10
CA SER A 48 -3.20 9.09 -9.60
C SER A 48 -4.62 9.25 -9.05
N GLY A 49 -4.78 10.00 -7.96
CA GLY A 49 -6.02 10.13 -7.22
C GLY A 49 -6.42 8.86 -6.47
N ALA A 50 -5.47 7.93 -6.26
CA ALA A 50 -5.64 6.80 -5.36
C ALA A 50 -5.59 7.30 -3.91
N ASN A 51 -6.41 6.76 -3.03
CA ASN A 51 -6.35 7.09 -1.62
C ASN A 51 -5.97 5.88 -0.76
N GLN A 52 -5.83 4.71 -1.36
CA GLN A 52 -5.48 3.49 -0.67
C GLN A 52 -4.52 2.66 -1.52
N LEU A 53 -3.56 2.07 -0.84
CA LEU A 53 -2.61 1.13 -1.38
C LEU A 53 -2.71 -0.16 -0.59
N ARG A 54 -2.83 -1.28 -1.30
CA ARG A 54 -2.70 -2.62 -0.74
C ARG A 54 -1.49 -3.30 -1.36
N ILE A 55 -0.67 -3.91 -0.51
CA ILE A 55 0.53 -4.63 -0.90
C ILE A 55 0.38 -6.05 -0.38
N THR A 56 0.39 -7.03 -1.26
CA THR A 56 0.25 -8.44 -0.91
C THR A 56 1.55 -9.16 -1.22
N LEU A 57 2.11 -9.87 -0.25
CA LEU A 57 3.22 -10.79 -0.45
C LEU A 57 2.68 -12.07 -1.09
N GLN A 58 3.23 -12.45 -2.23
CA GLN A 58 2.93 -13.68 -2.94
C GLN A 58 3.92 -14.80 -2.53
N ASP A 59 3.54 -16.05 -2.80
CA ASP A 59 4.33 -17.24 -2.42
C ASP A 59 5.66 -17.38 -3.21
N ASN A 60 5.84 -16.58 -4.26
CA ASN A 60 7.04 -16.54 -5.10
C ASN A 60 8.04 -15.45 -4.66
N ASP A 61 7.96 -14.97 -3.41
CA ASP A 61 8.74 -13.85 -2.88
C ASP A 61 8.59 -12.52 -3.63
N THR A 62 7.53 -12.39 -4.43
CA THR A 62 7.17 -11.12 -5.09
C THR A 62 6.01 -10.42 -4.39
N TYR A 63 5.85 -9.14 -4.68
CA TYR A 63 4.79 -8.31 -4.15
C TYR A 63 3.79 -7.94 -5.25
N LYS A 64 2.53 -7.82 -4.84
CA LYS A 64 1.45 -7.24 -5.64
C LYS A 64 1.03 -5.91 -5.04
N MET A 65 1.07 -4.83 -5.80
CA MET A 65 0.64 -3.49 -5.40
C MET A 65 -0.67 -3.11 -6.11
N GLU A 66 -1.69 -2.83 -5.31
CA GLU A 66 -3.01 -2.44 -5.78
C GLU A 66 -3.33 -1.04 -5.27
N PHE A 67 -3.45 -0.10 -6.19
CA PHE A 67 -3.85 1.28 -5.91
C PHE A 67 -5.31 1.45 -6.27
N TYR A 68 -6.09 1.94 -5.32
CA TYR A 68 -7.50 2.19 -5.53
C TYR A 68 -7.94 3.47 -4.85
N ARG A 69 -9.06 3.99 -5.35
CA ARG A 69 -9.77 5.13 -4.81
C ARG A 69 -11.07 4.64 -4.17
N PHE A 70 -11.11 4.67 -2.85
CA PHE A 70 -12.31 4.45 -2.06
C PHE A 70 -13.02 5.78 -1.79
N THR A 71 -14.25 5.94 -2.27
CA THR A 71 -15.05 7.15 -2.07
C THR A 71 -16.28 6.82 -1.22
N LEU A 72 -16.25 7.30 0.02
CA LEU A 72 -17.33 7.39 1.01
C LEU A 72 -18.43 8.42 0.68
N ASN A 73 -19.60 8.07 0.14
CA ASN A 73 -20.73 9.01 0.15
C ASN A 73 -21.48 8.95 1.49
N ARG A 74 -21.13 9.86 2.40
CA ARG A 74 -21.76 9.96 3.74
C ARG A 74 -23.25 10.30 3.73
N LYS A 75 -23.80 10.82 2.63
CA LYS A 75 -25.23 11.17 2.54
C LYS A 75 -26.11 9.99 2.15
N THR A 76 -25.65 9.13 1.24
CA THR A 76 -26.41 7.97 0.77
C THR A 76 -25.91 6.65 1.36
N PHE A 77 -24.83 6.69 2.15
CA PHE A 77 -24.11 5.51 2.65
C PHE A 77 -23.54 4.59 1.55
N ASP A 78 -23.53 5.05 0.29
CA ASP A 78 -22.89 4.33 -0.79
C ASP A 78 -21.37 4.47 -0.73
N TYR A 79 -20.69 3.40 -1.08
CA TYR A 79 -19.25 3.40 -1.30
C TYR A 79 -18.95 3.08 -2.76
N LYS A 80 -17.93 3.77 -3.30
CA LYS A 80 -17.40 3.47 -4.63
C LYS A 80 -15.92 3.14 -4.53
N ILE A 81 -15.55 1.98 -5.05
CA ILE A 81 -14.15 1.57 -5.20
C ILE A 81 -13.81 1.71 -6.67
N THR A 82 -12.73 2.41 -6.97
CA THR A 82 -12.21 2.53 -8.34
C THR A 82 -10.76 2.13 -8.34
N GLU A 83 -10.44 1.07 -9.05
CA GLU A 83 -9.06 0.67 -9.28
C GLU A 83 -8.33 1.75 -10.09
N LYS A 84 -7.12 2.07 -9.68
CA LYS A 84 -6.28 3.10 -10.29
C LYS A 84 -5.08 2.50 -10.98
N ALA A 85 -4.41 1.56 -10.33
CA ALA A 85 -3.28 0.86 -10.90
C ALA A 85 -3.07 -0.47 -10.17
N ASN A 86 -2.57 -1.46 -10.89
CA ASN A 86 -2.28 -2.79 -10.39
C ASN A 86 -0.94 -3.25 -10.95
N PHE A 87 -0.11 -3.78 -10.08
CA PHE A 87 1.20 -4.31 -10.45
C PHE A 87 1.41 -5.62 -9.70
N GLU A 88 1.82 -6.66 -10.43
CA GLU A 88 2.10 -8.00 -9.91
C GLU A 88 3.54 -8.39 -10.25
N GLY A 89 4.14 -9.28 -9.45
CA GLY A 89 5.51 -9.74 -9.68
C GLY A 89 6.58 -8.69 -9.35
N ILE A 90 6.29 -7.78 -8.42
CA ILE A 90 7.19 -6.68 -8.05
C ILE A 90 8.22 -7.16 -7.03
N TYR A 91 9.49 -6.83 -7.24
CA TYR A 91 10.53 -7.08 -6.24
C TYR A 91 10.63 -5.95 -5.20
N ALA A 92 11.19 -6.25 -4.03
CA ALA A 92 11.23 -5.31 -2.90
C ALA A 92 11.91 -3.96 -3.24
N ASP A 93 12.96 -3.99 -4.06
CA ASP A 93 13.70 -2.83 -4.57
C ASP A 93 12.87 -1.95 -5.53
N GLN A 94 11.88 -2.54 -6.21
CA GLN A 94 11.01 -1.84 -7.17
C GLN A 94 9.79 -1.19 -6.52
N LEU A 95 9.42 -1.59 -5.29
CA LEU A 95 8.24 -1.07 -4.59
C LEU A 95 8.24 0.46 -4.49
N GLN A 96 9.38 1.05 -4.13
CA GLN A 96 9.50 2.51 -3.97
C GLN A 96 9.42 3.25 -5.32
N SER A 97 10.03 2.67 -6.36
CA SER A 97 10.03 3.24 -7.72
C SER A 97 8.61 3.27 -8.29
N ILE A 98 7.90 2.13 -8.26
CA ILE A 98 6.52 2.02 -8.75
C ILE A 98 5.60 2.93 -7.94
N PHE A 99 5.78 2.99 -6.62
CA PHE A 99 5.02 3.89 -5.77
C PHE A 99 5.19 5.35 -6.20
N THR A 100 6.44 5.79 -6.41
CA THR A 100 6.76 7.17 -6.81
C THR A 100 6.20 7.47 -8.20
N GLU A 101 6.27 6.51 -9.13
CA GLU A 101 5.73 6.66 -10.48
C GLU A 101 4.20 6.82 -10.48
N VAL A 102 3.49 5.98 -9.72
CA VAL A 102 2.03 5.98 -9.66
C VAL A 102 1.49 7.17 -8.86
N THR A 103 2.08 7.45 -7.71
CA THR A 103 1.57 8.49 -6.80
C THR A 103 2.14 9.87 -7.12
N GLY A 104 3.32 9.94 -7.75
CA GLY A 104 4.08 11.18 -7.90
C GLY A 104 4.60 11.75 -6.59
N MET A 105 4.54 10.98 -5.49
CA MET A 105 5.08 11.40 -4.20
C MET A 105 6.53 10.95 -4.09
N TYR A 106 7.42 11.88 -3.77
CA TYR A 106 8.83 11.56 -3.56
C TYR A 106 9.00 10.73 -2.28
N THR A 107 9.56 9.54 -2.42
CA THR A 107 9.90 8.64 -1.31
C THR A 107 11.39 8.72 -0.91
N SER A 108 12.15 9.63 -1.49
CA SER A 108 13.54 9.94 -1.14
C SER A 108 13.77 11.45 -1.16
N LEU A 109 14.55 11.94 -0.19
CA LEU A 109 15.10 13.30 -0.13
C LEU A 109 16.22 13.48 -1.16
#